data_AF-A0A1I6PNS1-F1
#
_entry.id   AF-A0A1I6PNS1-F1
#
_cell.length_a   1.000
_cell.length_b   1.000
_cell.length_c   1.000
_cell.angle_alpha   90.00
_cell.angle_beta   90.00
_cell.angle_gamma   90.00
#
_symmetry.space_group_name_H-M   'P 1'
#
loop_
_entity.id
_entity.type
_entity.pdbx_description
1 polymer ?
#
loop_
_entity_poly.entity_id
_entity_poly.type
_entity_poly.pdbx_seq_one_letter_code
_entity_poly.pdbx_strand_id
1 'polypeptide(L)'
;MFSRIISPPTIRIGDAEIRLSRRLASQVAFHAIGATQRLASDLRTCEVGVVLATLDEAHGILASVGSVIDQTATIRDELLAVDQLLSRGIHEGAPSTMLTSAETIFCQSTCLRALAPDIDLPDLDALGEQVRALAAALADDLDVARGRLDGKLDEAARQCTAVAASRSDTRRNSRKAKAPIASILAYPHPAALRELVQGVPQYQQPDAAKAYLADQQASIDAAKERRRQTERDHLTRELKESIWA
;
A
#
# COMPACT_ATOMS: atom_id res chain seq x y z
N MET A 1 -12.50 3.60 23.03
CA MET A 1 -12.85 3.31 21.63
C MET A 1 -12.64 1.81 21.43
N PHE A 2 -13.70 1.00 21.51
CA PHE A 2 -13.58 -0.46 21.44
C PHE A 2 -13.39 -0.90 19.99
N SER A 3 -12.17 -1.22 19.57
CA SER A 3 -11.99 -2.01 18.35
C SER A 3 -12.53 -3.41 18.66
N ARG A 4 -13.71 -3.76 18.15
CA ARG A 4 -14.09 -5.17 17.99
C ARG A 4 -13.00 -5.78 17.11
N ILE A 5 -12.09 -6.53 17.72
CA ILE A 5 -11.15 -7.39 17.01
C ILE A 5 -12.06 -8.47 16.39
N ILE A 6 -12.48 -8.25 15.15
CA ILE A 6 -13.12 -9.29 14.37
C ILE A 6 -12.01 -10.31 14.14
N SER A 7 -12.12 -11.47 14.81
CA SER A 7 -11.19 -12.58 14.57
C SER A 7 -11.11 -12.82 13.07
N PRO A 8 -9.91 -12.90 12.48
CA PRO A 8 -9.78 -13.16 11.05
C PRO A 8 -10.56 -14.44 10.73
N PRO A 9 -11.32 -14.48 9.61
CA PRO A 9 -11.97 -15.72 9.20
C PRO A 9 -10.92 -16.83 9.08
N THR A 10 -11.25 -17.96 9.70
CA THR A 10 -10.49 -19.20 9.58
C THR A 10 -11.22 -20.11 8.61
N ILE A 11 -10.56 -20.52 7.54
CA ILE A 11 -11.04 -21.57 6.63
C ILE A 11 -10.18 -22.81 6.87
N ARG A 12 -10.83 -23.98 6.94
CA ARG A 12 -10.15 -25.27 6.96
C ARG A 12 -10.42 -26.00 5.66
N ILE A 13 -9.35 -26.38 4.96
CA ILE A 13 -9.39 -27.20 3.74
C ILE A 13 -8.60 -28.48 4.09
N GLY A 14 -9.31 -29.52 4.52
CA GLY A 14 -8.68 -30.74 5.02
C GLY A 14 -7.84 -30.45 6.27
N ASP A 15 -6.55 -30.76 6.19
CA ASP A 15 -5.58 -30.47 7.25
C ASP A 15 -5.00 -29.06 7.20
N ALA A 16 -5.23 -28.31 6.12
CA ALA A 16 -4.76 -26.93 5.99
C ALA A 16 -5.70 -25.95 6.72
N GLU A 17 -5.14 -25.15 7.64
CA GLU A 17 -5.84 -24.05 8.31
C GLU A 17 -5.34 -22.71 7.78
N ILE A 18 -6.28 -21.90 7.28
CA ILE A 18 -5.99 -20.59 6.70
C ILE A 18 -6.65 -19.53 7.56
N ARG A 19 -5.83 -18.67 8.17
CA ARG A 19 -6.27 -17.49 8.93
C ARG A 19 -5.87 -16.24 8.16
N LEU A 20 -6.84 -15.57 7.57
CA LEU A 20 -6.57 -14.36 6.79
C LEU A 20 -7.48 -13.23 7.24
N SER A 21 -6.88 -12.08 7.54
CA SER A 21 -7.67 -10.86 7.71
C SER A 21 -8.19 -10.45 6.34
N ARG A 22 -9.50 -10.17 6.24
CA ARG A 22 -10.14 -9.69 5.00
C ARG A 22 -9.64 -8.32 4.52
N ARG A 23 -8.82 -7.63 5.32
CA ARG A 23 -8.34 -6.28 5.04
C ARG A 23 -6.83 -6.08 5.28
N LEU A 24 -6.05 -7.17 5.21
CA LEU A 24 -4.64 -7.13 5.60
C LEU A 24 -3.83 -6.15 4.73
N ALA A 25 -3.91 -6.29 3.41
CA ALA A 25 -3.07 -5.54 2.49
C ALA A 25 -3.43 -4.05 2.52
N SER A 26 -4.72 -3.71 2.53
CA SER A 26 -5.12 -2.30 2.57
C SER A 26 -4.80 -1.63 3.91
N GLN A 27 -4.92 -2.34 5.04
CA GLN A 27 -4.54 -1.80 6.36
C GLN A 27 -3.04 -1.56 6.44
N VAL A 28 -2.22 -2.52 5.99
CA VAL A 28 -0.77 -2.37 5.93
C VAL A 28 -0.40 -1.15 5.07
N ALA A 29 -0.98 -1.03 3.87
CA ALA A 29 -0.77 0.14 3.01
C ALA A 29 -1.19 1.47 3.68
N PHE A 30 -2.30 1.48 4.42
CA PHE A 30 -2.74 2.68 5.15
C PHE A 30 -1.76 3.10 6.25
N HIS A 31 -1.31 2.15 7.07
CA HIS A 31 -0.33 2.45 8.12
C HIS A 31 1.02 2.85 7.56
N ALA A 32 1.43 2.23 6.44
CA ALA A 32 2.65 2.58 5.72
C ALA A 32 2.62 4.04 5.24
N ILE A 33 1.51 4.52 4.67
CA ILE A 33 1.38 5.93 4.27
C ILE A 33 1.68 6.86 5.46
N GLY A 34 1.06 6.60 6.62
CA GLY A 34 1.30 7.40 7.81
C GLY A 34 2.75 7.31 8.32
N ALA A 35 3.37 6.13 8.24
CA ALA A 35 4.78 5.95 8.60
C ALA A 35 5.71 6.73 7.66
N THR A 36 5.53 6.60 6.35
CA THR A 36 6.33 7.32 5.34
C THR A 36 6.17 8.83 5.45
N GLN A 37 4.98 9.33 5.76
CA GLN A 37 4.75 10.77 6.02
C GLN A 37 5.48 11.28 7.27
N ARG A 38 5.60 10.45 8.32
CA ARG A 38 6.42 10.77 9.49
C ARG A 38 7.89 10.81 9.12
N LEU A 39 8.39 9.82 8.39
CA LEU A 39 9.77 9.81 7.88
C LEU A 39 10.07 11.04 7.02
N ALA A 40 9.13 11.48 6.17
CA ALA A 40 9.27 12.70 5.39
C ALA A 40 9.42 13.96 6.27
N SER A 41 8.74 13.98 7.43
CA SER A 41 8.85 15.07 8.40
C SER A 41 10.17 15.01 9.15
N ASP A 42 10.58 13.82 9.61
CA ASP A 42 11.84 13.57 10.29
C ASP A 42 13.04 13.89 9.38
N LEU A 43 12.92 13.55 8.09
CA LEU A 43 13.91 13.89 7.06
C LEU A 43 14.17 15.38 6.95
N ARG A 44 13.27 16.27 7.37
CA ARG A 44 13.50 17.73 7.34
C ARG A 44 14.43 18.19 8.45
N THR A 45 14.47 17.47 9.56
CA THR A 45 15.14 17.89 10.81
C THR A 45 16.25 16.96 11.26
N CYS A 46 16.32 15.73 10.74
CA CYS A 46 17.30 14.73 11.16
C CYS A 46 18.75 15.15 10.84
N GLU A 47 19.75 14.52 11.45
CA GLU A 47 21.14 14.81 11.12
C GLU A 47 21.51 14.34 9.70
N VAL A 48 22.44 15.05 9.04
CA VAL A 48 22.85 14.74 7.65
C VAL A 48 23.34 13.29 7.50
N GLY A 49 24.01 12.75 8.53
CA GLY A 49 24.49 11.36 8.53
C GLY A 49 23.39 10.30 8.53
N VAL A 50 22.15 10.68 8.86
CA VAL A 50 21.00 9.76 8.99
C VAL A 50 20.06 9.86 7.77
N VAL A 51 20.18 10.92 6.95
CA VAL A 51 19.30 11.18 5.80
C VAL A 51 19.17 9.97 4.86
N LEU A 52 20.28 9.33 4.51
CA LEU A 52 20.26 8.18 3.60
C LEU A 52 19.55 6.98 4.24
N ALA A 53 19.83 6.68 5.51
CA ALA A 53 19.19 5.58 6.23
C ALA A 53 17.67 5.80 6.36
N THR A 54 17.22 7.03 6.65
CA THR A 54 15.79 7.36 6.70
C THR A 54 15.13 7.30 5.31
N LEU A 55 15.87 7.65 4.25
CA LEU A 55 15.39 7.48 2.87
C LEU A 55 15.27 6.01 2.49
N ASP A 56 16.28 5.20 2.83
CA ASP A 56 16.28 3.74 2.63
C ASP A 56 15.09 3.10 3.36
N GLU A 57 14.80 3.55 4.59
CA GLU A 57 13.64 3.10 5.36
C GLU A 57 12.32 3.44 4.66
N ALA A 58 12.17 4.66 4.13
CA ALA A 58 10.96 5.08 3.42
C ALA A 58 10.68 4.23 2.17
N HIS A 59 11.71 3.95 1.36
CA HIS A 59 11.58 3.09 0.17
C HIS A 59 11.50 1.60 0.53
N GLY A 60 12.13 1.19 1.63
CA GLY A 60 11.99 -0.16 2.19
C GLY A 60 10.57 -0.46 2.64
N ILE A 61 9.87 0.51 3.23
CA ILE A 61 8.44 0.41 3.54
C ILE A 61 7.63 0.22 2.25
N LEU A 62 7.87 1.02 1.21
CA LEU A 62 7.18 0.89 -0.08
C LEU A 62 7.34 -0.52 -0.67
N ALA A 63 8.59 -1.02 -0.73
CA ALA A 63 8.89 -2.37 -1.21
C ALA A 63 8.22 -3.47 -0.36
N SER A 64 8.23 -3.31 0.97
CA SER A 64 7.58 -4.26 1.88
C SER A 64 6.07 -4.32 1.67
N VAL A 65 5.41 -3.17 1.46
CA VAL A 65 3.97 -3.14 1.16
C VAL A 65 3.68 -3.79 -0.20
N GLY A 66 4.50 -3.53 -1.21
CA GLY A 66 4.39 -4.19 -2.51
C GLY A 66 4.45 -5.72 -2.37
N SER A 67 5.42 -6.22 -1.61
CA SER A 67 5.54 -7.66 -1.34
C SER A 67 4.32 -8.25 -0.64
N VAL A 68 3.73 -7.55 0.34
CA VAL A 68 2.50 -8.00 1.03
C VAL A 68 1.32 -8.04 0.05
N ILE A 69 1.20 -7.07 -0.84
CA ILE A 69 0.15 -7.04 -1.88
C ILE A 69 0.33 -8.23 -2.83
N ASP A 70 1.55 -8.51 -3.28
CA ASP A 70 1.83 -9.63 -4.18
C ASP A 70 1.55 -10.97 -3.52
N GLN A 71 1.98 -11.16 -2.27
CA GLN A 71 1.66 -12.38 -1.50
C GLN A 71 0.16 -12.56 -1.31
N THR A 72 -0.58 -11.48 -1.03
CA THR A 72 -2.04 -11.52 -0.88
C THR A 72 -2.73 -11.86 -2.21
N ALA A 73 -2.19 -11.40 -3.34
CA ALA A 73 -2.67 -11.76 -4.67
C ALA A 73 -2.44 -13.24 -4.99
N THR A 74 -1.26 -13.78 -4.68
CA THR A 74 -0.98 -15.21 -4.81
C THR A 74 -1.96 -16.06 -4.03
N ILE A 75 -2.24 -15.71 -2.77
CA ILE A 75 -3.20 -16.44 -1.93
C ILE A 75 -4.62 -16.39 -2.51
N ARG A 76 -5.06 -15.23 -3.02
CA ARG A 76 -6.35 -15.10 -3.70
C ARG A 76 -6.42 -16.02 -4.92
N ASP A 77 -5.39 -16.04 -5.75
CA ASP A 77 -5.36 -16.84 -6.98
C ASP A 77 -5.36 -18.34 -6.65
N GLU A 78 -4.66 -18.73 -5.58
CA GLU A 78 -4.69 -20.09 -5.05
C GLU A 78 -6.09 -20.49 -4.55
N LEU A 79 -6.82 -19.59 -3.88
CA LEU A 79 -8.21 -19.83 -3.47
C LEU A 79 -9.15 -19.99 -4.67
N LEU A 80 -8.94 -19.23 -5.74
CA LEU A 80 -9.70 -19.40 -6.99
C LEU A 80 -9.39 -20.75 -7.65
N ALA A 81 -8.14 -21.20 -7.63
CA ALA A 81 -7.76 -22.52 -8.12
C ALA A 81 -8.40 -23.65 -7.29
N VAL A 82 -8.48 -23.49 -5.96
CA VAL A 82 -9.21 -24.41 -5.09
C VAL A 82 -10.71 -24.46 -5.43
N ASP A 83 -11.37 -23.33 -5.62
CA ASP A 83 -12.78 -23.30 -6.03
C ASP A 83 -13.00 -24.01 -7.38
N GLN A 84 -12.11 -23.79 -8.35
CA GLN A 84 -12.16 -24.48 -9.64
C GLN A 84 -11.97 -26.00 -9.50
N LEU A 85 -11.04 -26.42 -8.64
CA LEU A 85 -10.80 -27.84 -8.38
C LEU A 85 -12.00 -28.50 -7.72
N LEU A 86 -12.56 -27.90 -6.66
CA LEU A 86 -13.70 -28.45 -5.94
C LEU A 86 -14.98 -28.47 -6.79
N SER A 87 -15.17 -27.47 -7.66
CA SER A 87 -16.39 -27.35 -8.47
C SER A 87 -16.34 -28.11 -9.80
N ARG A 88 -15.16 -28.20 -10.44
CA ARG A 88 -15.02 -28.72 -11.81
C ARG A 88 -13.99 -29.83 -11.94
N GLY A 89 -13.20 -30.12 -10.92
CA GLY A 89 -12.09 -31.08 -10.99
C GLY A 89 -10.92 -30.62 -11.84
N ILE A 90 -10.82 -29.32 -12.10
CA ILE A 90 -9.80 -28.72 -12.96
C ILE A 90 -9.07 -27.66 -12.14
N HIS A 91 -7.74 -27.71 -12.14
CA HIS A 91 -6.92 -26.58 -11.74
C HIS A 91 -5.62 -26.59 -12.52
N GLU A 92 -5.11 -25.40 -12.82
CA GLU A 92 -3.81 -25.19 -13.43
C GLU A 92 -2.97 -24.37 -12.45
N GLY A 93 -1.83 -24.92 -12.02
CA GLY A 93 -0.98 -24.25 -11.04
C GLY A 93 0.15 -25.12 -10.52
N ALA A 94 1.10 -24.49 -9.84
CA ALA A 94 2.10 -25.21 -9.07
C ALA A 94 1.45 -25.82 -7.81
N PRO A 95 1.86 -27.02 -7.39
CA PRO A 95 1.30 -27.66 -6.21
C PRO A 95 1.58 -26.82 -4.96
N SER A 96 0.57 -26.70 -4.11
CA SER A 96 0.64 -26.02 -2.82
C SER A 96 -0.06 -26.87 -1.75
N THR A 97 0.19 -26.56 -0.47
CA THR A 97 -0.44 -27.30 0.62
C THR A 97 -1.98 -27.19 0.59
N MET A 98 -2.51 -26.02 0.19
CA MET A 98 -3.96 -25.83 0.06
C MET A 98 -4.52 -26.62 -1.13
N LEU A 99 -3.85 -26.58 -2.28
CA LEU A 99 -4.28 -27.31 -3.48
C LEU A 99 -4.23 -28.82 -3.28
N THR A 100 -3.16 -29.36 -2.71
CA THR A 100 -3.05 -30.80 -2.39
C THR A 100 -4.14 -31.26 -1.41
N SER A 101 -4.49 -30.40 -0.44
CA SER A 101 -5.61 -30.70 0.48
C SER A 101 -6.95 -30.70 -0.26
N ALA A 102 -7.16 -29.74 -1.17
CA ALA A 102 -8.37 -29.66 -2.00
C ALA A 102 -8.47 -30.83 -3.00
N GLU A 103 -7.35 -31.29 -3.59
CA GLU A 103 -7.29 -32.49 -4.43
C GLU A 103 -7.74 -33.73 -3.67
N THR A 104 -7.28 -33.86 -2.42
CA THR A 104 -7.68 -34.98 -1.56
C THR A 104 -9.18 -34.98 -1.31
N ILE A 105 -9.76 -33.82 -0.96
CA ILE A 105 -11.21 -33.65 -0.75
C ILE A 105 -11.97 -33.95 -2.05
N PHE A 106 -11.50 -33.42 -3.18
CA PHE A 106 -12.12 -33.64 -4.48
C PHE A 106 -12.15 -35.13 -4.84
N CYS A 107 -11.03 -35.83 -4.71
CA CYS A 107 -10.93 -37.27 -4.94
C CYS A 107 -11.88 -38.06 -4.02
N GLN A 108 -11.92 -37.73 -2.72
CA GLN A 108 -12.83 -38.37 -1.77
C GLN A 108 -14.31 -38.15 -2.15
N SER A 109 -14.69 -36.91 -2.49
CA SER A 109 -16.04 -36.59 -2.91
C SER A 109 -16.46 -37.32 -4.19
N THR A 110 -15.52 -37.49 -5.12
CA THR A 110 -15.74 -38.21 -6.38
C THR A 110 -15.96 -39.70 -6.12
N CYS A 111 -15.16 -40.31 -5.24
CA CYS A 111 -15.36 -41.69 -4.80
C CYS A 111 -16.71 -41.90 -4.12
N LEU A 112 -17.12 -40.97 -3.25
CA LEU A 112 -18.42 -41.03 -2.57
C LEU A 112 -19.59 -40.95 -3.57
N ARG A 113 -19.53 -40.01 -4.53
CA ARG A 113 -20.53 -39.89 -5.60
C ARG A 113 -20.57 -41.10 -6.52
N ALA A 114 -19.44 -41.76 -6.77
CA ALA A 114 -19.40 -43.01 -7.53
C ALA A 114 -20.09 -44.17 -6.80
N LEU A 115 -20.01 -44.21 -5.47
CA LEU A 115 -20.67 -45.22 -4.63
C LEU A 115 -22.15 -44.92 -4.39
N ALA A 116 -22.52 -43.65 -4.29
CA ALA A 116 -23.88 -43.17 -4.06
C ALA A 116 -24.12 -41.89 -4.89
N PRO A 117 -24.67 -42.01 -6.12
CA PRO A 117 -24.83 -40.87 -7.03
C PRO A 117 -25.66 -39.72 -6.48
N ASP A 118 -26.63 -40.02 -5.61
CA ASP A 118 -27.53 -39.04 -5.00
C ASP A 118 -27.06 -38.54 -3.62
N ILE A 119 -25.80 -38.80 -3.25
CA ILE A 119 -25.27 -38.33 -1.97
C ILE A 119 -25.19 -36.81 -1.93
N ASP A 120 -25.84 -36.22 -0.94
CA ASP A 120 -25.71 -34.80 -0.63
C ASP A 120 -24.43 -34.56 0.19
N LEU A 121 -23.66 -33.54 -0.18
CA LEU A 121 -22.38 -33.18 0.44
C LEU A 121 -22.41 -31.70 0.86
N PRO A 122 -23.27 -31.31 1.80
CA PRO A 122 -23.49 -29.90 2.15
C PRO A 122 -22.23 -29.22 2.70
N ASP A 123 -21.32 -29.98 3.33
CA ASP A 123 -20.05 -29.46 3.82
C ASP A 123 -19.10 -29.07 2.67
N LEU A 124 -19.16 -29.77 1.53
CA LEU A 124 -18.36 -29.46 0.34
C LEU A 124 -18.88 -28.18 -0.34
N ASP A 125 -20.19 -28.03 -0.43
CA ASP A 125 -20.82 -26.83 -0.98
C ASP A 125 -20.55 -25.60 -0.09
N ALA A 126 -20.70 -25.76 1.23
CA ALA A 126 -20.36 -24.73 2.20
C ALA A 126 -18.87 -24.34 2.12
N LEU A 127 -17.97 -25.31 1.93
CA LEU A 127 -16.55 -25.04 1.74
C LEU A 127 -16.30 -24.21 0.46
N GLY A 128 -16.91 -24.60 -0.67
CA GLY A 128 -16.82 -23.86 -1.92
C GLY A 128 -17.31 -22.42 -1.80
N GLU A 129 -18.44 -22.21 -1.12
CA GLU A 129 -18.95 -20.86 -0.82
C GLU A 129 -17.98 -20.03 0.03
N GLN A 130 -17.41 -20.62 1.08
CA GLN A 130 -16.43 -19.94 1.94
C GLN A 130 -15.17 -19.54 1.17
N VAL A 131 -14.64 -20.44 0.33
CA VAL A 131 -13.47 -20.18 -0.52
C VAL A 131 -13.75 -19.03 -1.48
N ARG A 132 -14.88 -19.06 -2.21
CA ARG A 132 -15.28 -17.97 -3.12
C ARG A 132 -15.46 -16.64 -2.39
N ALA A 133 -16.14 -16.66 -1.25
CA ALA A 133 -16.37 -15.44 -0.47
C ALA A 133 -15.06 -14.83 0.03
N LEU A 134 -14.08 -15.66 0.43
CA LEU A 134 -12.78 -15.17 0.86
C LEU A 134 -11.95 -14.65 -0.32
N ALA A 135 -11.93 -15.35 -1.45
CA ALA A 135 -11.23 -14.89 -2.66
C ALA A 135 -11.77 -13.53 -3.13
N ALA A 136 -13.10 -13.35 -3.14
CA ALA A 136 -13.73 -12.08 -3.46
C ALA A 136 -13.33 -10.97 -2.47
N ALA A 137 -13.35 -11.26 -1.15
CA ALA A 137 -12.94 -10.29 -0.14
C ALA A 137 -11.46 -9.87 -0.28
N LEU A 138 -10.57 -10.80 -0.65
CA LEU A 138 -9.17 -10.49 -0.93
C LEU A 138 -9.01 -9.67 -2.21
N ALA A 139 -9.81 -9.92 -3.25
CA ALA A 139 -9.80 -9.11 -4.46
C ALA A 139 -10.16 -7.64 -4.16
N ASP A 140 -11.23 -7.41 -3.40
CA ASP A 140 -11.63 -6.06 -2.97
C ASP A 140 -10.53 -5.38 -2.13
N ASP A 141 -9.88 -6.12 -1.23
CA ASP A 141 -8.79 -5.59 -0.41
C ASP A 141 -7.56 -5.22 -1.25
N LEU A 142 -7.21 -6.06 -2.22
CA LEU A 142 -6.09 -5.84 -3.15
C LEU A 142 -6.31 -4.60 -4.02
N ASP A 143 -7.52 -4.38 -4.52
CA ASP A 143 -7.83 -3.20 -5.32
C ASP A 143 -7.66 -1.92 -4.52
N VAL A 144 -8.14 -1.91 -3.27
CA VAL A 144 -7.94 -0.78 -2.35
C VAL A 144 -6.46 -0.61 -1.99
N ALA A 145 -5.73 -1.71 -1.76
CA ALA A 145 -4.32 -1.68 -1.40
C ALA A 145 -3.45 -1.16 -2.55
N ARG A 146 -3.67 -1.63 -3.79
CA ARG A 146 -2.98 -1.17 -5.00
C ARG A 146 -3.24 0.32 -5.26
N GLY A 147 -4.50 0.76 -5.17
CA GLY A 147 -4.82 2.19 -5.30
C GLY A 147 -4.12 3.06 -4.24
N ARG A 148 -3.88 2.53 -3.04
CA ARG A 148 -3.09 3.22 -1.99
C ARG A 148 -1.59 3.19 -2.28
N LEU A 149 -1.06 2.06 -2.74
CA LEU A 149 0.34 1.87 -3.10
C LEU A 149 0.74 2.85 -4.21
N ASP A 150 0.08 2.75 -5.36
CA ASP A 150 0.41 3.50 -6.58
C ASP A 150 0.12 5.01 -6.41
N GLY A 151 -0.94 5.34 -5.67
CA GLY A 151 -1.36 6.73 -5.51
C GLY A 151 -0.64 7.48 -4.40
N LYS A 152 -0.74 6.98 -3.16
CA LYS A 152 -0.36 7.77 -1.97
C LYS A 152 0.99 7.35 -1.39
N LEU A 153 1.30 6.06 -1.39
CA LEU A 153 2.52 5.57 -0.76
C LEU A 153 3.74 5.81 -1.65
N ASP A 154 3.65 5.50 -2.95
CA ASP A 154 4.72 5.81 -3.92
C ASP A 154 5.03 7.32 -3.94
N GLU A 155 3.99 8.15 -4.01
CA GLU A 155 4.16 9.60 -3.96
C GLU A 155 4.79 10.07 -2.63
N ALA A 156 4.39 9.51 -1.49
CA ALA A 156 5.02 9.83 -0.21
C ALA A 156 6.51 9.43 -0.16
N ALA A 157 6.88 8.27 -0.71
CA ALA A 157 8.27 7.82 -0.78
C ALA A 157 9.10 8.70 -1.72
N ARG A 158 8.55 9.12 -2.86
CA ARG A 158 9.17 10.09 -3.77
C ARG A 158 9.35 11.46 -3.11
N GLN A 159 8.39 11.90 -2.30
CA GLN A 159 8.52 13.13 -1.52
C GLN A 159 9.66 13.04 -0.50
N CYS A 160 9.86 11.88 0.15
CA CYS A 160 11.06 11.64 0.97
C CYS A 160 12.34 11.84 0.16
N THR A 161 12.40 11.34 -1.08
CA THR A 161 13.55 11.57 -1.98
C THR A 161 13.79 13.05 -2.26
N ALA A 162 12.73 13.83 -2.52
CA ALA A 162 12.84 15.27 -2.74
C ALA A 162 13.37 16.01 -1.50
N VAL A 163 12.87 15.65 -0.31
CA VAL A 163 13.36 16.22 0.96
C VAL A 163 14.83 15.86 1.16
N ALA A 164 15.20 14.58 1.01
CA ALA A 164 16.59 14.13 1.13
C ALA A 164 17.53 14.86 0.15
N ALA A 165 17.11 15.01 -1.11
CA ALA A 165 17.88 15.73 -2.12
C ALA A 165 18.11 17.20 -1.76
N SER A 166 17.08 17.91 -1.26
CA SER A 166 17.21 19.31 -0.85
C SER A 166 18.18 19.53 0.32
N ARG A 167 18.41 18.49 1.12
CA ARG A 167 19.31 18.49 2.28
C ARG A 167 20.72 18.02 1.99
N SER A 168 20.96 17.46 0.81
CA SER A 168 22.31 17.07 0.41
C SER A 168 23.19 18.31 0.24
N ASP A 169 24.21 18.44 1.09
CA ASP A 169 25.08 19.61 1.11
C ASP A 169 26.10 19.53 -0.03
N THR A 170 26.04 20.48 -0.97
CA THR A 170 26.98 20.57 -2.10
C THR A 170 28.26 21.32 -1.73
N ARG A 171 28.42 21.79 -0.48
CA ARG A 171 29.67 22.42 -0.03
C ARG A 171 30.81 21.42 -0.02
N ARG A 172 31.55 21.45 -1.13
CA ARG A 172 32.74 20.72 -1.59
C ARG A 172 33.79 20.25 -0.56
N ASN A 173 33.76 20.70 0.71
CA ASN A 173 34.91 20.64 1.60
C ASN A 173 34.70 20.02 2.99
N SER A 174 33.51 19.56 3.39
CA SER A 174 33.41 18.84 4.66
C SER A 174 33.57 17.33 4.41
N ARG A 175 34.69 16.76 4.87
CA ARG A 175 34.96 15.30 4.84
C ARG A 175 33.91 14.45 5.60
N LYS A 176 32.92 15.08 6.24
CA LYS A 176 31.94 14.46 7.14
C LYS A 176 30.47 14.51 6.67
N ALA A 177 30.12 15.29 5.64
CA ALA A 177 28.72 15.46 5.20
C ALA A 177 28.42 14.85 3.82
N LYS A 178 28.98 13.68 3.51
CA LYS A 178 28.73 12.98 2.25
C LYS A 178 27.73 11.86 2.45
N ALA A 179 26.44 12.16 2.55
CA ALA A 179 25.51 11.30 1.82
C ALA A 179 25.86 11.54 0.35
N PRO A 180 26.41 10.57 -0.39
CA PRO A 180 26.77 10.81 -1.79
C PRO A 180 25.48 11.20 -2.49
N ILE A 181 25.40 12.41 -3.03
CA ILE A 181 24.21 12.87 -3.73
C ILE A 181 23.77 11.85 -4.79
N ALA A 182 24.74 11.16 -5.41
CA ALA A 182 24.52 10.04 -6.31
C ALA A 182 23.66 8.90 -5.72
N SER A 183 23.81 8.59 -4.42
CA SER A 183 22.99 7.58 -3.73
C SER A 183 21.56 8.04 -3.52
N ILE A 184 21.34 9.33 -3.22
CA ILE A 184 19.99 9.90 -3.10
C ILE A 184 19.31 9.96 -4.48
N LEU A 185 20.07 10.32 -5.52
CA LEU A 185 19.58 10.41 -6.90
C LEU A 185 19.29 9.06 -7.56
N ALA A 186 19.76 7.95 -6.96
CA ALA A 186 19.39 6.62 -7.41
C ALA A 186 17.93 6.28 -7.10
N TYR A 187 17.32 6.98 -6.14
CA TYR A 187 15.94 6.78 -5.77
C TYR A 187 14.96 7.47 -6.73
N PRO A 188 13.75 6.92 -6.92
CA PRO A 188 12.71 7.58 -7.69
C PRO A 188 12.36 8.96 -7.13
N HIS A 189 12.30 9.95 -8.02
CA HIS A 189 11.88 11.32 -7.72
C HIS A 189 10.43 11.57 -8.18
N PRO A 190 9.74 12.56 -7.59
CA PRO A 190 8.47 13.07 -8.11
C PRO A 190 8.63 13.50 -9.57
N ALA A 191 7.60 13.32 -10.40
CA ALA A 191 7.68 13.64 -11.83
C ALA A 191 8.08 15.11 -12.09
N ALA A 192 7.43 16.04 -11.39
CA ALA A 192 7.75 17.47 -11.47
C ALA A 192 9.20 17.79 -11.06
N LEU A 193 9.73 17.09 -10.05
CA LEU A 193 11.14 17.27 -9.68
C LEU A 193 12.09 16.66 -10.74
N ARG A 194 11.75 15.50 -11.33
CA ARG A 194 12.55 14.88 -12.40
C ARG A 194 12.73 15.82 -13.59
N GLU A 195 11.66 16.49 -14.00
CA GLU A 195 11.68 17.49 -15.08
C GLU A 195 12.60 18.67 -14.72
N LEU A 196 12.51 19.17 -13.48
CA LEU A 196 13.35 20.27 -13.01
C LEU A 196 14.84 19.92 -12.90
N VAL A 197 15.20 18.66 -12.66
CA VAL A 197 16.60 18.22 -12.57
C VAL A 197 17.16 17.67 -13.89
N GLN A 198 16.31 17.48 -14.91
CA GLN A 198 16.74 16.97 -16.21
C GLN A 198 17.69 17.97 -16.88
N GLY A 199 18.91 17.53 -17.20
CA GLY A 199 19.96 18.39 -17.78
C GLY A 199 20.65 19.33 -16.79
N VAL A 200 20.25 19.33 -15.51
CA VAL A 200 20.89 20.12 -14.45
C VAL A 200 22.12 19.35 -13.93
N PRO A 201 23.30 19.98 -13.86
CA PRO A 201 24.49 19.37 -13.27
C PRO A 201 24.22 18.89 -11.84
N GLN A 202 24.77 17.73 -11.45
CA GLN A 202 24.51 17.10 -10.14
C GLN A 202 24.71 18.05 -8.94
N TYR A 203 25.66 19.00 -9.03
CA TYR A 203 25.93 19.96 -7.96
C TYR A 203 24.87 21.06 -7.80
N GLN A 204 23.96 21.23 -8.76
CA GLN A 204 22.83 22.19 -8.72
C GLN A 204 21.49 21.52 -8.41
N GLN A 205 21.42 20.19 -8.44
CA GLN A 205 20.18 19.44 -8.20
C GLN A 205 19.58 19.64 -6.78
N PRO A 206 20.36 19.87 -5.71
CA PRO A 206 19.79 20.20 -4.40
C PRO A 206 19.04 21.53 -4.40
N ASP A 207 19.50 22.51 -5.17
CA ASP A 207 18.83 23.82 -5.25
C ASP A 207 17.54 23.73 -6.06
N ALA A 208 17.52 22.89 -7.11
CA ALA A 208 16.27 22.54 -7.81
C ALA A 208 15.28 21.82 -6.87
N ALA A 209 15.75 20.89 -6.02
CA ALA A 209 14.91 20.23 -5.03
C ALA A 209 14.37 21.20 -3.97
N LYS A 210 15.17 22.17 -3.51
CA LYS A 210 14.69 23.24 -2.62
C LYS A 210 13.62 24.11 -3.28
N ALA A 211 13.83 24.50 -4.54
CA ALA A 211 12.87 25.30 -5.30
C ALA A 211 11.53 24.57 -5.46
N TYR A 212 11.58 23.27 -5.81
CA TYR A 212 10.41 22.41 -5.88
C TYR A 212 9.64 22.35 -4.55
N LEU A 213 10.34 22.13 -3.42
CA LEU A 213 9.69 22.07 -2.11
C LEU A 213 9.10 23.42 -1.68
N ALA A 214 9.76 24.52 -2.03
CA ALA A 214 9.25 25.87 -1.75
C ALA A 214 7.98 26.16 -2.55
N ASP A 215 7.93 25.77 -3.83
CA ASP A 215 6.74 25.90 -4.68
C ASP A 215 5.56 25.06 -4.16
N GLN A 216 5.82 23.81 -3.77
CA GLN A 216 4.80 22.97 -3.14
C GLN A 216 4.24 23.58 -1.86
N GLN A 217 5.12 24.12 -1.00
CA GLN A 217 4.70 24.76 0.25
C GLN A 217 3.87 26.02 -0.02
N ALA A 218 4.28 26.86 -0.99
CA ALA A 218 3.53 28.05 -1.39
C ALA A 218 2.14 27.69 -1.94
N SER A 219 2.02 26.61 -2.72
CA SER A 219 0.74 26.10 -3.23
C SER A 219 -0.18 25.64 -2.10
N ILE A 220 0.35 24.90 -1.11
CA ILE A 220 -0.39 24.47 0.08
C ILE A 220 -0.90 25.68 0.87
N ASP A 221 -0.06 26.69 1.08
CA ASP A 221 -0.42 27.86 1.85
C ASP A 221 -1.47 28.72 1.12
N ALA A 222 -1.36 28.85 -0.21
CA ALA A 222 -2.38 29.50 -1.03
C ALA A 222 -3.73 28.76 -0.97
N ALA A 223 -3.72 27.42 -0.97
CA ALA A 223 -4.94 26.64 -0.84
C ALA A 223 -5.60 26.78 0.55
N LYS A 224 -4.78 26.79 1.62
CA LYS A 224 -5.26 27.04 2.98
C LYS A 224 -5.88 28.43 3.12
N GLU A 225 -5.25 29.44 2.54
CA GLU A 225 -5.76 30.81 2.61
C GLU A 225 -7.08 30.96 1.84
N ARG A 226 -7.21 30.34 0.66
CA ARG A 226 -8.50 30.27 -0.05
C ARG A 226 -9.60 29.64 0.79
N ARG A 227 -9.32 28.53 1.50
CA ARG A 227 -10.30 27.88 2.39
C ARG A 227 -10.74 28.81 3.52
N ARG A 228 -9.79 29.46 4.20
CA ARG A 228 -10.07 30.44 5.25
C ARG A 228 -10.91 31.61 4.73
N GLN A 229 -10.62 32.07 3.51
CA GLN A 229 -11.40 33.13 2.87
C GLN A 229 -12.83 32.67 2.61
N THR A 230 -13.04 31.48 2.04
CA THR A 230 -14.37 30.92 1.82
C THR A 230 -15.15 30.75 3.14
N GLU A 231 -14.51 30.28 4.21
CA GLU A 231 -15.13 30.18 5.54
C GLU A 231 -15.50 31.54 6.11
N ARG A 232 -14.63 32.55 5.96
CA ARG A 232 -14.92 33.94 6.36
C ARG A 232 -16.10 34.50 5.57
N ASP A 233 -16.16 34.29 4.26
CA ASP A 233 -17.24 34.77 3.41
C ASP A 233 -18.57 34.10 3.76
N HIS A 234 -18.53 32.80 4.12
CA HIS A 234 -19.69 32.06 4.62
C HIS A 234 -20.20 32.64 5.94
N LEU A 235 -19.32 32.75 6.95
CA LEU A 235 -19.69 33.30 8.27
C LEU A 235 -20.18 34.74 8.17
N THR A 236 -19.58 35.54 7.29
CA THR A 236 -20.02 36.93 7.04
C THR A 236 -21.41 36.96 6.41
N ARG A 237 -21.75 36.00 5.54
CA ARG A 237 -23.09 35.87 4.95
C ARG A 237 -24.11 35.46 6.01
N GLU A 238 -23.82 34.43 6.81
CA GLU A 238 -24.69 33.97 7.89
C GLU A 238 -24.96 35.06 8.93
N LEU A 239 -23.93 35.83 9.33
CA LEU A 239 -24.10 36.96 10.25
C LEU A 239 -24.96 38.08 9.65
N LYS A 240 -24.83 38.36 8.34
CA LYS A 240 -25.69 39.33 7.67
C LYS A 240 -27.14 38.85 7.58
N GLU A 241 -27.36 37.56 7.38
CA GLU A 241 -28.71 36.99 7.33
C GLU A 241 -29.35 36.95 8.74
N SER A 242 -28.59 36.71 9.80
CA SER A 242 -29.11 36.65 11.18
C SER A 242 -29.35 38.01 11.84
N ILE A 243 -28.66 39.07 11.40
CA ILE A 243 -28.85 40.44 11.92
C ILE A 243 -30.09 41.12 11.30
N TRP A 244 -30.55 40.64 10.15
CA TRP A 244 -31.66 41.23 9.38
C TRP A 244 -32.93 40.35 9.34
N ALA A 245 -32.94 39.23 10.07
CA ALA A 245 -34.11 38.37 10.33
C ALA A 245 -34.70 38.67 11.71
#